data_AF-A0A1I6VXX7-F1
#
_entry.id   AF-A0A1I6VXX7-F1
#
_cell.length_a   1.000
_cell.length_b   1.000
_cell.length_c   1.000
_cell.angle_alpha   90.00
_cell.angle_beta   90.00
_cell.angle_gamma   90.00
#
_symmetry.space_group_name_H-M   'P 1'
#
loop_
_entity.id
_entity.type
_entity.pdbx_description
1 polymer ?
#
loop_
_entity_poly.entity_id
_entity_poly.type
_entity_poly.pdbx_seq_one_letter_code
_entity_poly.pdbx_strand_id
1 'polypeptide(L)' 'MSNHYKLEEVTASNDEGDTVIIKRIYEPKPNRGLGSNIGGNIYQPSNRIVIDGQVIKLTLDSCFHHPKNRKIYSI' A
#
# COMPACT_ATOMS: atom_id res chain seq x y z
N MET A 1 -10.14 19.96 -2.38
CA MET A 1 -9.63 18.82 -3.16
C MET A 1 -9.82 17.57 -2.33
N SER A 2 -10.82 16.75 -2.65
CA SER A 2 -11.10 15.50 -1.94
C SER A 2 -10.02 14.48 -2.26
N ASN A 3 -9.27 14.04 -1.25
CA ASN A 3 -8.35 12.92 -1.37
C ASN A 3 -9.16 11.66 -1.70
N HIS A 4 -9.15 11.22 -2.95
CA HIS A 4 -9.86 10.03 -3.40
C HIS A 4 -9.15 8.73 -3.00
N TYR A 5 -8.32 8.73 -1.95
CA TYR A 5 -7.52 7.58 -1.53
C TYR A 5 -7.72 7.30 -0.04
N LYS A 6 -7.61 6.02 0.33
CA LYS A 6 -7.58 5.55 1.72
C LYS A 6 -6.15 5.19 2.10
N LEU A 7 -5.75 5.49 3.33
CA LEU A 7 -4.51 5.02 3.93
C LEU A 7 -4.85 3.98 4.99
N GLU A 8 -4.16 2.84 4.98
CA GLU A 8 -4.24 1.85 6.05
C GLU A 8 -2.84 1.55 6.58
N GLU A 9 -2.72 1.38 7.89
CA GLU A 9 -1.46 0.95 8.50
C GLU A 9 -1.27 -0.54 8.29
N VAL A 10 -0.10 -0.92 7.79
CA VAL A 10 0.28 -2.31 7.53
C VAL A 10 1.68 -2.54 8.08
N THR A 11 1.89 -3.71 8.68
CA THR A 11 3.21 -4.15 9.14
C THR A 11 3.93 -4.82 7.97
N ALA A 12 5.13 -4.35 7.66
CA ALA A 12 6.04 -5.00 6.72
C ALA A 12 7.20 -5.65 7.48
N SER A 13 7.70 -6.77 6.99
CA SER A 13 8.82 -7.50 7.60
C SER A 13 9.96 -7.73 6.61
N ASN A 14 11.17 -7.95 7.10
CA ASN A 14 12.31 -8.40 6.30
C ASN A 14 12.75 -9.81 6.71
N ASP A 15 13.69 -10.38 5.97
CA ASP A 15 14.22 -11.73 6.21
C ASP A 15 14.99 -11.86 7.54
N GLU A 16 15.41 -10.75 8.13
CA GLU A 16 16.10 -10.70 9.41
C GLU A 16 15.12 -10.71 10.62
N GLY A 17 13.82 -10.62 10.35
CA GLY A 17 12.77 -10.55 11.38
C GLY A 17 12.47 -9.13 11.89
N ASP A 18 13.09 -8.10 11.32
CA ASP A 18 12.72 -6.71 11.61
C ASP A 18 11.33 -6.41 11.06
N THR A 19 10.57 -5.58 11.77
CA THR A 19 9.26 -5.10 11.32
C THR A 19 9.20 -3.58 11.28
N VAL A 20 8.43 -3.05 10.35
CA VAL A 20 8.16 -1.61 10.23
C VAL A 20 6.68 -1.37 9.95
N ILE A 21 6.12 -0.30 10.52
CA ILE A 21 4.75 0.12 10.24
C ILE A 21 4.79 1.11 9.07
N ILE A 22 4.03 0.81 8.02
CA ILE A 22 3.87 1.66 6.84
C ILE A 22 2.41 2.03 6.65
N LYS A 23 2.14 3.04 5.83
CA LYS A 23 0.77 3.34 5.37
C LYS A 23 0.62 2.89 3.93
N ARG A 24 -0.17 1.85 3.67
CA ARG A 24 -0.50 1.42 2.32
C ARG A 24 -1.57 2.33 1.72
N ILE A 25 -1.33 2.80 0.50
CA ILE A 25 -2.29 3.62 -0.24
C ILE A 25 -3.27 2.69 -0.93
N TYR A 26 -4.55 3.00 -0.79
CA TYR A 26 -5.62 2.33 -1.50
C TYR A 26 -6.34 3.34 -2.41
N GLU A 27 -6.48 2.97 -3.68
CA GLU A 27 -7.11 3.78 -4.72
C GLU A 27 -8.51 3.24 -5.02
N PRO A 28 -9.45 4.06 -5.51
CA PRO A 28 -10.76 3.59 -5.91
C PRO A 28 -10.59 2.59 -7.06
N LYS A 29 -11.36 1.50 -7.03
CA LYS A 29 -11.38 0.56 -8.14
C LYS A 29 -11.86 1.29 -9.40
N PRO A 30 -11.18 1.13 -10.55
CA PRO A 30 -11.68 1.68 -11.80
C PRO A 30 -13.04 1.06 -12.07
N ASN A 31 -14.05 1.91 -12.24
CA ASN A 31 -15.44 1.53 -12.51
C ASN A 31 -15.51 0.92 -13.93
N ARG A 32 -15.00 -0.29 -14.10
CA ARG A 32 -15.24 -1.11 -15.29
C ARG A 32 -16.68 -1.61 -15.14
N GLY A 33 -17.53 -1.14 -16.04
CA GLY A 33 -18.97 -1.13 -15.87
C GLY A 33 -19.62 -2.49 -15.55
N LEU A 34 -20.81 -2.34 -14.98
CA LEU A 34 -21.94 -3.26 -14.95
C LEU A 34 -21.91 -4.39 -13.90
N GLY A 35 -22.89 -4.30 -13.01
CA GLY A 35 -23.48 -5.47 -12.36
C GLY A 35 -23.05 -5.66 -10.91
N SER A 36 -23.88 -5.13 -10.00
CA SER A 36 -24.24 -5.76 -8.73
C SER A 36 -23.10 -6.31 -7.87
N ASN A 37 -22.73 -5.57 -6.82
CA ASN A 37 -22.71 -6.12 -5.47
C ASN A 37 -22.75 -4.99 -4.44
N ILE A 38 -23.95 -4.78 -3.93
CA ILE A 38 -24.26 -4.02 -2.73
C ILE A 38 -23.37 -4.59 -1.60
N GLY A 39 -22.35 -3.84 -1.17
CA GLY A 39 -21.54 -4.14 0.04
C GLY A 39 -20.04 -4.42 -0.15
N GLY A 40 -19.47 -4.37 -1.36
CA GLY A 40 -18.04 -4.65 -1.59
C GLY A 40 -17.08 -3.47 -1.33
N ASN A 41 -15.84 -3.75 -0.88
CA ASN A 41 -14.78 -2.74 -0.72
C ASN A 41 -14.51 -2.04 -2.07
N ILE A 42 -14.82 -0.74 -2.14
CA ILE A 42 -14.66 0.12 -3.33
C ILE A 42 -13.21 0.54 -3.58
N TYR A 43 -12.31 0.21 -2.65
CA TYR A 43 -10.88 0.51 -2.73
C TYR A 43 -10.07 -0.75 -3.05
N GLN A 44 -8.94 -0.56 -3.73
CA GLN A 44 -7.95 -1.59 -4.03
C GLN A 44 -6.56 -1.11 -3.61
N PRO A 45 -5.67 -2.01 -3.15
CA PRO A 45 -4.32 -1.62 -2.78
C PRO A 45 -3.57 -1.07 -4.00
N SER A 46 -3.00 0.12 -3.85
CA SER A 46 -2.07 0.68 -4.83
C SER A 46 -0.72 -0.04 -4.73
N ASN A 47 0.10 0.14 -5.76
CA ASN A 47 1.52 -0.23 -5.72
C ASN A 47 2.38 0.85 -5.04
N ARG A 48 1.77 1.68 -4.19
CA ARG A 48 2.42 2.78 -3.48
C ARG A 48 2.14 2.69 -1.99
N ILE A 49 3.15 3.04 -1.22
CA ILE A 49 3.11 3.11 0.23
C ILE A 49 3.67 4.44 0.70
N VAL A 50 3.39 4.80 1.94
CA VAL A 50 4.02 5.91 2.65
C VAL A 50 4.80 5.34 3.83
N ILE A 51 6.08 5.69 3.90
CA ILE A 51 6.95 5.38 5.02
C ILE A 51 7.81 6.62 5.30
N ASP A 52 7.94 7.01 6.57
CA ASP A 52 8.68 8.21 6.97
C ASP A 52 8.29 9.49 6.19
N GLY A 53 7.00 9.61 5.83
CA GLY A 53 6.50 10.75 5.03
C GLY A 53 6.86 10.72 3.54
N GLN A 54 7.57 9.69 3.08
CA GLN A 54 7.94 9.51 1.67
C GLN A 54 7.01 8.50 0.98
N VAL A 55 6.61 8.80 -0.25
CA VAL A 55 5.85 7.86 -1.09
C VAL A 55 6.83 6.95 -1.82
N ILE A 56 6.72 5.64 -1.62
CA ILE A 56 7.56 4.63 -2.25
C ILE A 56 6.70 3.72 -3.12
N LYS A 57 7.22 3.39 -4.31
CA LYS A 57 6.60 2.42 -5.20
C LYS A 57 7.07 1.01 -4.84
N LEU A 58 6.13 0.08 -4.70
CA LEU A 58 6.40 -1.33 -4.50
C LEU A 58 6.93 -1.97 -5.79
N THR A 59 7.77 -2.99 -5.63
CA THR A 59 8.14 -3.91 -6.70
C THR A 59 7.01 -4.93 -6.94
N LEU A 60 7.17 -5.80 -7.95
CA LEU A 60 6.16 -6.80 -8.33
C LEU A 60 5.74 -7.70 -7.16
N ASP A 61 6.66 -8.00 -6.25
CA ASP A 61 6.43 -8.91 -5.12
C ASP A 61 5.94 -8.19 -3.84
N SER A 62 5.36 -6.99 -3.98
CA SER A 62 4.97 -6.13 -2.84
C SER A 62 6.13 -5.76 -1.90
N CYS A 63 7.36 -5.77 -2.41
CA CYS A 63 8.54 -5.38 -1.65
C CYS A 63 8.93 -3.91 -1.88
N PHE A 64 9.70 -3.34 -0.95
CA PHE A 64 10.30 -2.02 -1.08
C PHE A 64 11.63 -1.91 -0.35
N HIS A 65 12.46 -0.95 -0.76
CA HIS A 65 13.67 -0.58 -0.03
C HIS A 65 13.33 0.53 0.95
N HIS A 66 13.59 0.31 2.24
CA HIS A 66 13.36 1.31 3.27
C HIS A 66 14.34 2.49 3.10
N PRO A 67 13.88 3.75 3.15
CA PRO A 67 14.68 4.91 2.75
C PRO A 67 15.87 5.17 3.68
N LYS A 68 15.70 4.93 4.99
CA LYS A 68 16.74 5.12 6.01
C LYS A 68 17.78 4.00 6.09
N ASN A 69 17.36 2.75 6.29
CA ASN A 69 18.28 1.64 6.55
C ASN A 69 18.63 0.82 5.29
N ARG A 70 18.04 1.13 4.13
CA ARG A 70 18.26 0.46 2.83
C ARG A 70 17.92 -1.04 2.80
N LYS A 71 17.35 -1.59 3.86
CA LYS A 71 16.88 -2.99 3.89
C LYS A 71 15.63 -3.16 3.04
N ILE A 72 15.42 -4.37 2.56
CA ILE A 72 14.24 -4.76 1.79
C ILE A 72 13.18 -5.27 2.76
N TYR A 73 11.95 -4.78 2.60
CA TYR A 73 10.79 -5.22 3.37
C TYR A 73 9.69 -5.69 2.42
N SER A 74 8.96 -6.71 2.83
CA SER A 74 7.75 -7.23 2.19
C SER A 74 6.52 -6.91 3.02
N ILE A 75 5.41 -6.60 2.35
CA ILE A 75 4.11 -6.29 2.96
C ILE A 75 3.16 -7.48 2.82
#